data_AF-A0A9P6XAV5-F1
#
_entry.id   AF-A0A9P6XAV5-F1
#
_cell.length_a   1.000
_cell.length_b   1.000
_cell.length_c   1.000
_cell.angle_alpha   90.00
_cell.angle_beta   90.00
_cell.angle_gamma   90.00
#
_symmetry.space_group_name_H-M   'P 1'
#
loop_
_entity.id
_entity.type
_entity.pdbx_description
1 polymer ?
#
loop_
_entity_poly.entity_id
_entity_poly.type
_entity_poly.pdbx_seq_one_letter_code
_entity_poly.pdbx_strand_id
1 'polypeptide(L)'
;MEDVMSTIDDPNIVLETLVDHSSYMKNKPLEKQPTENKKSTTSKPMKVASKRTNADYSINQRTTFIDRMIELPVGQRYAAVVGRELGVEEQTAQRWWRSYEETGEAPIKKSTRNPERPNNFTEEHKAQVLDLVDDDPQVTVCDVVESLTKSFEDFSLTKSAIHKHMNETCNLSVKKPHFESEKRNSPENLQERYEWFMKWKDSDADFTKNCIFIDESGFHINMRKKYAWSRKSERAVLS
;
A
#
# COMPACT_ATOMS: atom_id res chain seq x y z
N MET A 1 26.81 14.03 44.58
CA MET A 1 26.13 12.72 44.62
C MET A 1 27.02 11.78 43.85
N GLU A 2 27.43 10.71 44.51
CA GLU A 2 28.54 9.83 44.14
C GLU A 2 28.23 9.03 42.88
N ASP A 3 29.20 8.99 41.98
CA ASP A 3 29.17 8.30 40.69
C ASP A 3 29.45 6.81 40.92
N VAL A 4 28.45 5.96 40.73
CA VAL A 4 28.61 4.50 40.80
C VAL A 4 28.98 4.02 39.40
N MET A 5 30.28 4.07 39.07
CA MET A 5 30.84 3.32 37.95
C MET A 5 30.79 1.83 38.29
N SER A 6 29.82 1.09 37.73
CA SER A 6 29.85 -0.37 37.76
C SER A 6 30.87 -0.88 36.73
N THR A 7 32.10 -1.18 37.18
CA THR A 7 33.04 -2.00 36.42
C THR A 7 32.53 -3.45 36.42
N ILE A 8 32.27 -3.99 35.23
CA ILE A 8 31.99 -5.42 35.06
C ILE A 8 33.35 -6.10 34.93
N ASP A 9 33.89 -6.54 36.07
CA ASP A 9 35.14 -7.31 36.16
C ASP A 9 34.85 -8.82 36.05
N ASP A 10 34.34 -9.29 34.91
CA ASP A 10 34.31 -10.72 34.59
C ASP A 10 35.48 -11.06 33.65
N PRO A 11 36.53 -11.75 34.12
CA PRO A 11 37.74 -12.01 33.35
C PRO A 11 37.53 -12.94 32.13
N ASN A 12 36.34 -13.51 31.94
CA ASN A 12 35.99 -14.34 30.79
C ASN A 12 35.33 -13.57 29.63
N ILE A 13 35.00 -12.29 29.80
CA ILE A 13 34.39 -11.49 28.72
C ILE A 13 35.49 -10.70 28.02
N VAL A 14 36.03 -11.27 26.94
CA VAL A 14 36.92 -10.54 26.02
C VAL A 14 36.06 -9.70 25.08
N LEU A 15 36.01 -8.39 25.32
CA LEU A 15 35.37 -7.43 24.40
C LEU A 15 36.37 -7.04 23.30
N GLU A 16 36.20 -7.61 22.11
CA GLU A 16 36.94 -7.14 20.92
C GLU A 16 36.26 -5.89 20.34
N THR A 17 37.03 -4.81 20.18
CA THR A 17 36.59 -3.58 19.53
C THR A 17 36.59 -3.77 18.01
N LEU A 18 35.41 -4.01 17.43
CA LEU A 18 35.25 -4.05 15.97
C LEU A 18 35.13 -2.63 15.43
N VAL A 19 36.18 -2.15 14.76
CA VAL A 19 36.30 -0.80 14.20
C VAL A 19 35.54 -0.63 12.88
N ASP A 20 35.20 -1.72 12.19
CA ASP A 20 34.60 -1.65 10.84
C ASP A 20 33.52 -2.72 10.59
N HIS A 21 32.43 -2.31 9.93
CA HIS A 21 31.28 -3.16 9.59
C HIS A 21 31.66 -4.34 8.69
N SER A 22 32.67 -4.13 7.84
CA SER A 22 33.20 -5.17 6.96
C SER A 22 33.83 -6.33 7.75
N SER A 23 34.48 -6.04 8.89
CA SER A 23 35.09 -7.03 9.78
C SER A 23 34.05 -7.80 10.59
N TYR A 24 32.96 -7.15 11.01
CA TYR A 24 31.84 -7.81 11.69
C TYR A 24 31.17 -8.87 10.81
N MET A 25 30.90 -8.55 9.54
CA MET A 25 30.23 -9.47 8.62
C MET A 25 31.05 -10.74 8.35
N LYS A 26 32.39 -10.66 8.42
CA LYS A 26 33.27 -11.82 8.26
C LYS A 26 33.28 -12.74 9.48
N ASN A 27 33.09 -12.17 10.67
CA ASN A 27 33.20 -12.89 11.93
C ASN A 27 31.83 -13.27 12.53
N LYS A 28 30.73 -13.00 11.83
CA LYS A 28 29.37 -13.29 12.33
C LYS A 28 29.17 -14.81 12.53
N PRO A 29 28.82 -15.28 13.74
CA PRO A 29 28.48 -16.68 13.98
C PRO A 29 27.22 -17.09 13.21
N LEU A 30 27.20 -18.34 12.73
CA LEU A 30 26.10 -18.87 11.92
C LEU A 30 24.82 -19.05 12.76
N GLU A 31 23.78 -18.26 12.50
CA GLU A 31 22.45 -18.44 13.09
C GLU A 31 21.79 -19.71 12.53
N LYS A 32 21.34 -20.61 13.40
CA LYS A 32 20.59 -21.82 13.02
C LYS A 32 19.19 -21.45 12.54
N GLN A 33 18.91 -21.72 11.27
CA GLN A 33 17.57 -21.62 10.69
C GLN A 33 16.67 -22.79 11.14
N PRO A 34 15.39 -22.57 11.50
CA PRO A 34 14.43 -23.64 11.73
C PRO A 34 14.05 -24.31 10.40
N THR A 35 14.10 -25.63 10.37
CA THR A 35 13.74 -26.48 9.22
C THR A 35 12.23 -26.51 8.96
N GLU A 36 11.79 -26.03 7.79
CA GLU A 36 10.46 -26.30 7.25
C GLU A 36 10.42 -27.68 6.55
N ASN A 37 9.57 -28.58 7.07
CA ASN A 37 9.32 -29.89 6.48
C ASN A 37 8.25 -29.83 5.38
N LYS A 38 8.64 -30.14 4.15
CA LYS A 38 7.78 -30.40 2.98
C LYS A 38 7.16 -31.81 3.03
N LYS A 39 5.84 -31.94 2.89
CA LYS A 39 5.11 -33.11 2.36
C LYS A 39 3.73 -32.65 1.89
N SER A 40 3.10 -33.14 0.83
CA SER A 40 3.46 -33.83 -0.41
C SER A 40 2.16 -33.86 -1.21
N THR A 41 2.17 -33.36 -2.44
CA THR A 41 0.98 -33.23 -3.28
C THR A 41 0.64 -34.58 -3.91
N THR A 42 -0.50 -35.18 -3.53
CA THR A 42 -1.04 -36.35 -4.23
C THR A 42 -2.04 -35.88 -5.29
N SER A 43 -1.71 -36.14 -6.55
CA SER A 43 -2.46 -35.77 -7.75
C SER A 43 -3.74 -36.59 -7.91
N LYS A 44 -4.89 -35.91 -8.08
CA LYS A 44 -6.12 -36.48 -8.66
C LYS A 44 -6.29 -35.92 -10.08
N PRO A 45 -6.81 -36.70 -11.04
CA PRO A 45 -6.82 -36.34 -12.46
C PRO A 45 -7.75 -35.14 -12.71
N MET A 46 -7.19 -34.07 -13.24
CA MET A 46 -7.93 -32.91 -13.73
C MET A 46 -8.77 -33.31 -14.95
N LYS A 47 -10.10 -33.21 -14.83
CA LYS A 47 -10.96 -33.03 -16.00
C LYS A 47 -10.53 -31.72 -16.66
N VAL A 48 -9.97 -31.79 -17.85
CA VAL A 48 -9.64 -30.61 -18.65
C VAL A 48 -10.96 -29.99 -19.10
N ALA A 49 -11.47 -29.05 -18.32
CA ALA A 49 -12.48 -28.13 -18.79
C ALA A 49 -11.84 -27.31 -19.91
N SER A 50 -12.36 -27.43 -21.13
CA SER A 50 -11.93 -26.57 -22.23
C SER A 50 -12.19 -25.13 -21.79
N LYS A 51 -11.11 -24.35 -21.64
CA LYS A 51 -11.20 -22.91 -21.38
C LYS A 51 -11.91 -22.32 -22.59
N ARG A 52 -13.20 -22.00 -22.45
CA ARG A 52 -13.93 -21.19 -23.44
C ARG A 52 -13.23 -19.84 -23.47
N THR A 53 -12.43 -19.61 -24.49
CA THR A 53 -11.96 -18.26 -24.83
C THR A 53 -13.23 -17.45 -25.13
N ASN A 54 -13.49 -16.40 -24.35
CA ASN A 54 -14.59 -15.48 -24.66
C ASN A 54 -14.32 -14.88 -26.03
N ALA A 55 -15.03 -15.34 -27.05
CA ALA A 55 -14.95 -14.77 -28.38
C ALA A 55 -15.44 -13.33 -28.31
N ASP A 56 -14.55 -12.37 -28.60
CA ASP A 56 -14.92 -10.97 -28.64
C ASP A 56 -15.46 -10.63 -30.03
N TYR A 57 -16.78 -10.46 -30.12
CA TYR A 57 -17.44 -10.12 -31.38
C TYR A 57 -17.54 -8.61 -31.55
N SER A 58 -17.07 -8.13 -32.70
CA SER A 58 -17.13 -6.72 -33.10
C SER A 58 -18.57 -6.22 -33.24
N ILE A 59 -18.77 -4.90 -33.17
CA ILE A 59 -20.08 -4.28 -33.37
C ILE A 59 -20.61 -4.59 -34.77
N ASN A 60 -19.74 -4.55 -35.79
CA ASN A 60 -20.11 -4.85 -37.18
C ASN A 60 -20.64 -6.28 -37.34
N GLN A 61 -20.01 -7.26 -36.68
CA GLN A 61 -20.51 -8.65 -36.71
C GLN A 61 -21.90 -8.78 -36.10
N ARG A 62 -22.22 -7.97 -35.08
CA ARG A 62 -23.53 -7.96 -34.43
C ARG A 62 -24.58 -7.29 -35.30
N THR A 63 -24.27 -6.16 -35.92
CA THR A 63 -25.20 -5.47 -36.84
C THR A 63 -25.47 -6.34 -38.06
N THR A 64 -24.44 -6.88 -38.71
CA THR A 64 -24.58 -7.79 -39.86
C THR A 64 -25.40 -9.04 -39.51
N PHE A 65 -25.27 -9.58 -38.29
CA PHE A 65 -26.11 -10.69 -37.84
C PHE A 65 -27.58 -10.30 -37.75
N ILE A 66 -27.89 -9.13 -37.17
CA ILE A 66 -29.26 -8.64 -37.04
C ILE A 66 -29.87 -8.30 -38.40
N ASP A 67 -29.14 -7.61 -39.28
CA ASP A 67 -29.60 -7.26 -40.64
C ASP A 67 -30.00 -8.53 -41.41
N ARG A 68 -29.13 -9.55 -41.37
CA ARG A 68 -29.37 -10.84 -42.02
C ARG A 68 -30.57 -11.59 -41.43
N MET A 69 -30.82 -11.46 -40.12
CA MET A 69 -32.00 -12.05 -39.48
C MET A 69 -33.30 -11.33 -39.85
N ILE A 70 -33.26 -10.03 -40.12
CA ILE A 70 -34.43 -9.23 -40.55
C ILE A 70 -34.79 -9.54 -42.00
N GLU A 71 -33.79 -9.66 -42.88
CA GLU A 71 -33.94 -9.98 -44.31
C GLU A 71 -34.56 -11.36 -44.56
N LEU A 72 -34.37 -12.32 -43.64
CA LEU A 72 -34.94 -13.66 -43.77
C LEU A 72 -36.45 -13.69 -43.48
N PRO A 73 -37.24 -14.46 -44.25
CA PRO A 73 -38.66 -14.65 -43.99
C PRO A 73 -38.86 -15.38 -42.66
N VAL A 74 -39.97 -15.11 -41.97
CA VAL A 74 -40.23 -15.53 -40.58
C VAL A 74 -40.01 -17.03 -40.34
N GLY A 75 -40.33 -17.89 -41.31
CA GLY A 75 -40.12 -19.35 -41.22
C GLY A 75 -38.68 -19.83 -41.35
N GLN A 76 -37.72 -18.95 -41.66
CA GLN A 76 -36.31 -19.27 -41.88
C GLN A 76 -35.34 -18.55 -40.92
N ARG A 77 -35.87 -17.84 -39.91
CA ARG A 77 -35.08 -17.07 -38.93
C ARG A 77 -34.42 -17.97 -37.88
N TYR A 78 -33.52 -18.83 -38.32
CA TYR A 78 -32.76 -19.73 -37.46
C TYR A 78 -31.47 -19.06 -37.00
N ALA A 79 -31.53 -18.37 -35.86
CA ALA A 79 -30.40 -17.64 -35.26
C ALA A 79 -29.11 -18.50 -35.15
N ALA A 80 -29.24 -19.80 -34.85
CA ALA A 80 -28.09 -20.70 -34.76
C ALA A 80 -27.42 -20.96 -36.13
N VAL A 81 -28.20 -21.03 -37.21
CA VAL A 81 -27.69 -21.26 -38.57
C VAL A 81 -26.97 -20.00 -39.06
N VAL A 82 -27.65 -18.85 -38.96
CA VAL A 82 -27.07 -17.54 -39.35
C VAL A 82 -25.85 -17.20 -38.51
N GLY A 83 -25.88 -17.55 -37.21
CA GLY A 83 -24.75 -17.40 -36.32
C GLY A 83 -23.53 -18.20 -36.79
N ARG A 84 -23.70 -19.50 -37.07
CA ARG A 84 -22.62 -20.36 -37.58
C ARG A 84 -22.04 -19.83 -38.90
N GLU A 85 -22.89 -19.36 -39.82
CA GLU A 85 -22.44 -18.78 -41.11
C GLU A 85 -21.61 -17.51 -40.93
N LEU A 86 -21.87 -16.74 -39.87
CA LEU A 86 -21.12 -15.52 -39.53
C LEU A 86 -19.98 -15.77 -38.53
N GLY A 87 -19.69 -17.04 -38.20
CA GLY A 87 -18.66 -17.40 -37.23
C GLY A 87 -19.01 -17.01 -35.78
N VAL A 88 -20.29 -16.83 -35.47
CA VAL A 88 -20.82 -16.55 -34.12
C VAL A 88 -21.27 -17.85 -33.47
N GLU A 89 -20.86 -18.06 -32.22
CA GLU A 89 -21.33 -19.20 -31.42
C GLU A 89 -22.85 -19.20 -31.32
N GLU A 90 -23.46 -20.36 -31.52
CA GLU A 90 -24.93 -20.53 -31.59
C GLU A 90 -25.66 -19.95 -30.38
N GLN A 91 -25.13 -20.14 -29.17
CA GLN A 91 -25.73 -19.59 -27.94
C GLN A 91 -25.69 -18.05 -27.92
N THR A 92 -24.62 -17.47 -28.46
CA THR A 92 -24.46 -16.02 -28.56
C THR A 92 -25.42 -15.43 -29.59
N ALA A 93 -25.53 -16.06 -30.75
CA ALA A 93 -26.45 -15.66 -31.81
C ALA A 93 -27.92 -15.71 -31.35
N GLN A 94 -28.31 -16.76 -30.63
CA GLN A 94 -29.64 -16.86 -30.03
C GLN A 94 -29.90 -15.78 -28.98
N ARG A 95 -28.92 -15.49 -28.11
CA ARG A 95 -29.03 -14.40 -27.12
C ARG A 95 -29.16 -13.03 -27.80
N TRP A 96 -28.43 -12.80 -28.88
CA TRP A 96 -28.50 -11.55 -29.64
C TRP A 96 -29.87 -11.34 -30.27
N TRP A 97 -30.44 -12.39 -30.88
CA TRP A 97 -31.76 -12.31 -31.47
C TRP A 97 -32.85 -12.03 -30.42
N ARG A 98 -32.82 -12.73 -29.26
CA ARG A 98 -33.77 -12.45 -28.16
C ARG A 98 -33.65 -11.02 -27.64
N SER A 99 -32.42 -10.54 -27.43
CA SER A 99 -32.19 -9.16 -26.99
C SER A 99 -32.71 -8.14 -28.00
N TYR A 100 -32.62 -8.44 -29.30
CA TYR A 100 -33.16 -7.60 -30.36
C TYR A 100 -34.69 -7.63 -30.39
N GLU A 101 -35.33 -8.78 -30.21
CA GLU A 101 -36.80 -8.89 -30.09
C GLU A 101 -37.34 -8.09 -28.89
N GLU A 102 -36.59 -8.03 -27.79
CA GLU A 102 -36.96 -7.29 -26.57
C GLU A 102 -36.67 -5.78 -26.65
N THR A 103 -35.54 -5.38 -27.24
CA THR A 103 -35.04 -3.98 -27.20
C THR A 103 -35.21 -3.23 -28.52
N GLY A 104 -35.31 -3.93 -29.65
CA GLY A 104 -35.33 -3.35 -31.00
C GLY A 104 -33.97 -2.86 -31.51
N GLU A 105 -32.91 -3.01 -30.72
CA GLU A 105 -31.56 -2.55 -31.04
C GLU A 105 -30.58 -3.71 -31.12
N ALA A 106 -29.55 -3.56 -31.96
CA ALA A 106 -28.46 -4.54 -32.01
C ALA A 106 -27.75 -4.63 -30.65
N PRO A 107 -27.46 -5.83 -30.14
CA PRO A 107 -26.95 -6.02 -28.78
C PRO A 107 -25.51 -5.53 -28.65
N ILE A 108 -25.32 -4.26 -28.32
CA ILE A 108 -23.99 -3.69 -28.09
C ILE A 108 -23.39 -4.29 -26.82
N LYS A 109 -22.08 -4.59 -26.85
CA LYS A 109 -21.34 -5.00 -25.65
C LYS A 109 -21.38 -3.79 -24.72
N LYS A 110 -22.25 -3.83 -23.71
CA LYS A 110 -22.20 -2.87 -22.62
C LYS A 110 -20.87 -3.15 -21.92
N SER A 111 -19.84 -2.38 -22.27
CA SER A 111 -18.62 -2.26 -21.47
C SER A 111 -18.92 -1.45 -20.19
N THR A 112 -20.09 -1.67 -19.58
CA THR A 112 -20.22 -1.45 -18.15
C THR A 112 -19.20 -2.38 -17.54
N ARG A 113 -18.07 -1.79 -17.15
CA ARG A 113 -17.09 -2.38 -16.25
C ARG A 113 -17.90 -3.17 -15.22
N ASN A 114 -17.67 -4.48 -15.11
CA ASN A 114 -18.41 -5.31 -14.17
C ASN A 114 -18.50 -4.54 -12.86
N PRO A 115 -19.70 -4.41 -12.25
CA PRO A 115 -19.87 -3.63 -11.04
C PRO A 115 -18.74 -3.99 -10.11
N GLU A 116 -17.91 -2.99 -9.78
CA GLU A 116 -16.75 -3.24 -8.93
C GLU A 116 -17.27 -3.87 -7.63
N ARG A 117 -16.53 -4.85 -7.14
CA ARG A 117 -16.91 -5.53 -5.90
C ARG A 117 -17.14 -4.46 -4.83
N PRO A 118 -18.31 -4.44 -4.16
CA PRO A 118 -18.58 -3.43 -3.15
C PRO A 118 -17.46 -3.46 -2.12
N ASN A 119 -17.01 -2.27 -1.75
CA ASN A 119 -15.92 -2.11 -0.81
C ASN A 119 -16.44 -2.44 0.59
N ASN A 120 -15.76 -3.32 1.32
CA ASN A 120 -16.20 -3.71 2.67
C ASN A 120 -15.85 -2.66 3.75
N PHE A 121 -15.26 -1.52 3.39
CA PHE A 121 -14.90 -0.48 4.34
C PHE A 121 -16.05 0.50 4.57
N THR A 122 -16.41 0.71 5.83
CA THR A 122 -17.34 1.75 6.29
C THR A 122 -16.58 3.04 6.61
N GLU A 123 -17.30 4.16 6.77
CA GLU A 123 -16.68 5.42 7.22
C GLU A 123 -16.11 5.32 8.65
N GLU A 124 -16.66 4.44 9.50
CA GLU A 124 -16.13 4.18 10.84
C GLU A 124 -14.72 3.59 10.81
N HIS A 125 -14.47 2.62 9.91
CA HIS A 125 -13.13 2.05 9.74
C HIS A 125 -12.13 3.11 9.30
N LYS A 126 -12.56 4.01 8.42
CA LYS A 126 -11.73 5.10 7.93
C LYS A 126 -11.37 6.09 9.04
N ALA A 127 -12.34 6.46 9.89
CA ALA A 127 -12.09 7.34 11.03
C ALA A 127 -11.03 6.74 11.97
N GLN A 128 -11.19 5.47 12.35
CA GLN A 128 -10.20 4.80 13.22
C GLN A 128 -8.80 4.73 12.59
N VAL A 129 -8.70 4.48 11.28
CA VAL A 129 -7.41 4.48 10.58
C VAL A 129 -6.76 5.86 10.61
N LEU A 130 -7.55 6.92 10.49
CA LEU A 130 -7.03 8.29 10.54
C LEU A 130 -6.56 8.65 11.95
N ASP A 131 -7.36 8.36 12.97
CA ASP A 131 -6.98 8.62 14.37
C ASP A 131 -5.66 7.92 14.72
N LEU A 132 -5.50 6.65 14.33
CA LEU A 132 -4.25 5.91 14.57
C LEU A 132 -3.02 6.51 13.87
N VAL A 133 -3.21 7.08 12.68
CA VAL A 133 -2.13 7.69 11.90
C VAL A 133 -1.81 9.10 12.40
N ASP A 134 -2.82 9.82 12.88
CA ASP A 134 -2.67 11.15 13.46
C ASP A 134 -2.00 11.06 14.85
N ASP A 135 -2.24 9.98 15.62
CA ASP A 135 -1.57 9.69 16.90
C ASP A 135 -0.09 9.27 16.72
N ASP A 136 0.18 8.32 15.82
CA ASP A 136 1.55 7.92 15.44
C ASP A 136 1.68 7.77 13.92
N PRO A 137 2.30 8.77 13.24
CA PRO A 137 2.54 8.69 11.81
C PRO A 137 3.44 7.51 11.41
N GLN A 138 4.17 6.89 12.34
CA GLN A 138 5.03 5.72 12.07
C GLN A 138 4.32 4.37 12.21
N VAL A 139 3.00 4.36 12.39
CA VAL A 139 2.20 3.14 12.50
C VAL A 139 2.38 2.21 11.29
N THR A 140 2.50 0.90 11.52
CA THR A 140 2.57 -0.08 10.42
C THR A 140 1.18 -0.50 9.97
N VAL A 141 1.10 -1.00 8.73
CA VAL A 141 -0.13 -1.62 8.22
C VAL A 141 -0.55 -2.82 9.08
N CYS A 142 0.39 -3.54 9.72
CA CYS A 142 0.06 -4.64 10.63
C CYS A 142 -0.65 -4.11 11.87
N ASP A 143 -0.13 -3.04 12.47
CA ASP A 143 -0.71 -2.42 13.66
C ASP A 143 -2.14 -1.93 13.36
N VAL A 144 -2.35 -1.35 12.18
CA VAL A 144 -3.69 -0.93 11.71
C VAL A 144 -4.63 -2.13 11.49
N VAL A 145 -4.12 -3.25 10.96
CA VAL A 145 -4.92 -4.48 10.85
C VAL A 145 -5.32 -4.95 12.24
N GLU A 146 -4.37 -5.04 13.17
CA GLU A 146 -4.60 -5.50 14.54
C GLU A 146 -5.61 -4.63 15.27
N SER A 147 -5.48 -3.31 15.16
CA SER A 147 -6.42 -2.36 15.77
C SER A 147 -7.83 -2.50 15.20
N LEU A 148 -7.97 -2.68 13.88
CA LEU A 148 -9.27 -2.86 13.23
C LEU A 148 -9.90 -4.22 13.56
N THR A 149 -9.10 -5.28 13.64
CA THR A 149 -9.60 -6.60 14.07
C THR A 149 -10.02 -6.62 15.54
N LYS A 150 -9.43 -5.75 16.37
CA LYS A 150 -9.77 -5.62 17.79
C LYS A 150 -11.05 -4.80 17.99
N SER A 151 -11.28 -3.78 17.17
CA SER A 151 -12.50 -2.96 17.25
C SER A 151 -13.70 -3.56 16.51
N PHE A 152 -13.46 -4.34 15.46
CA PHE A 152 -14.52 -4.95 14.64
C PHE A 152 -14.35 -6.48 14.56
N GLU A 153 -15.23 -7.20 15.23
CA GLU A 153 -15.13 -8.66 15.47
C GLU A 153 -15.29 -9.52 14.19
N ASP A 154 -15.74 -8.93 13.07
CA ASP A 154 -16.08 -9.63 11.82
C ASP A 154 -15.15 -9.35 10.63
N PHE A 155 -14.04 -8.61 10.82
CA PHE A 155 -13.19 -8.17 9.72
C PHE A 155 -11.90 -8.99 9.55
N SER A 156 -11.91 -9.95 8.62
CA SER A 156 -10.66 -10.56 8.12
C SER A 156 -10.13 -9.78 6.92
N LEU A 157 -9.26 -8.81 7.18
CA LEU A 157 -8.65 -7.97 6.13
C LEU A 157 -7.22 -8.39 5.85
N THR A 158 -6.88 -8.50 4.56
CA THR A 158 -5.50 -8.70 4.13
C THR A 158 -4.72 -7.39 4.25
N LYS A 159 -3.44 -7.46 4.59
CA LYS A 159 -2.53 -6.28 4.65
C LYS A 159 -2.58 -5.43 3.36
N SER A 160 -2.70 -6.06 2.20
CA SER A 160 -2.82 -5.37 0.91
C SER A 160 -4.12 -4.58 0.77
N ALA A 161 -5.24 -5.09 1.32
CA ALA A 161 -6.52 -4.40 1.31
C ALA A 161 -6.48 -3.16 2.19
N ILE A 162 -5.91 -3.24 3.40
CA ILE A 162 -5.68 -2.08 4.27
C ILE A 162 -4.77 -1.08 3.60
N HIS A 163 -3.62 -1.50 3.07
CA HIS A 163 -2.70 -0.59 2.40
C HIS A 163 -3.36 0.15 1.23
N LYS A 164 -4.16 -0.56 0.43
CA LYS A 164 -4.95 0.04 -0.67
C LYS A 164 -5.97 1.04 -0.12
N HIS A 165 -6.70 0.69 0.94
CA HIS A 165 -7.68 1.56 1.58
C HIS A 165 -7.03 2.83 2.16
N MET A 166 -5.91 2.70 2.87
CA MET A 166 -5.14 3.84 3.39
C MET A 166 -4.71 4.79 2.26
N ASN A 167 -4.25 4.24 1.13
CA ASN A 167 -3.79 5.04 0.00
C ASN A 167 -4.94 5.69 -0.78
N GLU A 168 -5.96 4.92 -1.16
CA GLU A 168 -7.02 5.36 -2.08
C GLU A 168 -8.20 6.04 -1.36
N THR A 169 -8.59 5.55 -0.19
CA THR A 169 -9.76 6.06 0.54
C THR A 169 -9.39 7.08 1.62
N CYS A 170 -8.32 6.82 2.38
CA CYS A 170 -7.85 7.74 3.43
C CYS A 170 -6.93 8.86 2.89
N ASN A 171 -6.56 8.81 1.61
CA ASN A 171 -5.63 9.73 0.96
C ASN A 171 -4.28 9.84 1.69
N LEU A 172 -3.77 8.72 2.22
CA LEU A 172 -2.49 8.66 2.89
C LEU A 172 -1.37 8.22 1.94
N SER A 173 -0.16 8.62 2.26
CA SER A 173 1.06 8.31 1.52
C SER A 173 2.20 8.10 2.50
N VAL A 174 3.02 7.07 2.25
CA VAL A 174 4.27 6.86 2.98
C VAL A 174 5.32 7.84 2.46
N LYS A 175 5.95 8.60 3.35
CA LYS A 175 6.97 9.61 3.04
C LYS A 175 8.13 9.53 4.04
N LYS A 176 9.28 10.11 3.67
CA LYS A 176 10.38 10.31 4.62
C LYS A 176 9.99 11.43 5.59
N PRO A 177 10.01 11.19 6.91
CA PRO A 177 9.64 12.21 7.88
C PRO A 177 10.71 13.29 8.00
N HIS A 178 10.27 14.51 8.24
CA HIS A 178 11.11 15.60 8.73
C HIS A 178 11.00 15.66 10.25
N PHE A 179 12.13 15.66 10.93
CA PHE A 179 12.16 15.72 12.39
C PHE A 179 12.26 17.16 12.85
N GLU A 180 11.30 17.57 13.66
CA GLU A 180 11.27 18.88 14.28
C GLU A 180 11.40 18.71 15.79
N SER A 181 12.43 19.30 16.39
CA SER A 181 12.60 19.19 17.84
C SER A 181 11.56 20.05 18.55
N GLU A 182 10.62 19.41 19.28
CA GLU A 182 9.60 20.10 20.08
C GLU A 182 10.21 21.11 21.03
N LYS A 183 11.27 20.69 21.74
CA LYS A 183 12.00 21.56 22.66
C LYS A 183 12.54 22.79 21.94
N ARG A 184 13.15 22.63 20.76
CA ARG A 184 13.72 23.75 20.00
C ARG A 184 12.64 24.71 19.45
N ASN A 185 11.46 24.18 19.18
CA ASN A 185 10.32 24.92 18.65
C ASN A 185 9.34 25.38 19.75
N SER A 186 9.68 25.21 21.04
CA SER A 186 8.85 25.74 22.13
C SER A 186 8.82 27.28 22.06
N PRO A 187 7.68 27.91 22.39
CA PRO A 187 7.56 29.36 22.30
C PRO A 187 8.58 30.08 23.20
N GLU A 188 8.92 29.52 24.37
CA GLU A 188 9.95 30.10 25.22
C GLU A 188 11.33 30.04 24.55
N ASN A 189 11.72 28.88 24.02
CA ASN A 189 13.03 28.71 23.37
C ASN A 189 13.15 29.53 22.07
N LEU A 190 12.05 29.70 21.33
CA LEU A 190 12.02 30.59 20.17
C LEU A 190 12.22 32.05 20.59
N GLN A 191 11.58 32.48 21.67
CA GLN A 191 11.73 33.83 22.21
C GLN A 191 13.14 34.07 22.74
N GLU A 192 13.71 33.14 23.51
CA GLU A 192 15.09 33.23 24.01
C GLU A 192 16.10 33.32 22.85
N ARG A 193 15.92 32.52 21.79
CA ARG A 193 16.77 32.59 20.59
C ARG A 193 16.64 33.93 19.88
N TYR A 194 15.44 34.49 19.82
CA TYR A 194 15.19 35.80 19.21
C TYR A 194 15.83 36.92 20.02
N GLU A 195 15.68 36.92 21.35
CA GLU A 195 16.28 37.91 22.25
C GLU A 195 17.80 37.83 22.22
N TRP A 196 18.36 36.61 22.24
CA TRP A 196 19.78 36.39 22.09
C TRP A 196 20.28 36.94 20.74
N PHE A 197 19.59 36.62 19.63
CA PHE A 197 19.95 37.17 18.33
C PHE A 197 19.91 38.70 18.32
N MET A 198 18.85 39.31 18.85
CA MET A 198 18.70 40.76 18.91
C MET A 198 19.80 41.45 19.74
N LYS A 199 20.26 40.81 20.82
CA LYS A 199 21.37 41.32 21.64
C LYS A 199 22.70 41.34 20.89
N TRP A 200 22.94 40.34 20.05
CA TRP A 200 24.22 40.16 19.37
C TRP A 200 24.24 40.67 17.93
N LYS A 201 23.09 40.99 17.31
CA LYS A 201 23.02 41.42 15.90
C LYS A 201 23.85 42.67 15.60
N ASP A 202 23.98 43.57 16.58
CA ASP A 202 24.71 44.85 16.46
C ASP A 202 26.13 44.76 17.04
N SER A 203 26.56 43.57 17.48
CA SER A 203 27.93 43.37 17.96
C SER A 203 28.91 43.27 16.79
N ASP A 204 30.10 43.84 16.93
CA ASP A 204 31.19 43.81 15.93
C ASP A 204 31.90 42.43 15.84
N ALA A 205 31.25 41.37 16.35
CA ALA A 205 31.81 40.04 16.39
C ALA A 205 31.66 39.35 15.02
N ASP A 206 32.77 39.23 14.28
CA ASP A 206 32.83 38.44 13.04
C ASP A 206 32.89 36.93 13.36
N PHE A 207 31.72 36.30 13.44
CA PHE A 207 31.55 34.87 13.69
C PHE A 207 32.19 33.96 12.62
N THR A 208 32.61 34.51 11.47
CA THR A 208 33.27 33.72 10.41
C THR A 208 34.79 33.65 10.57
N LYS A 209 35.40 34.60 11.29
CA LYS A 209 36.87 34.69 11.42
C LYS A 209 37.38 34.48 12.84
N ASN A 210 36.61 34.86 13.85
CA ASN A 210 37.07 34.91 15.24
C ASN A 210 36.33 33.93 16.18
N CYS A 211 35.63 32.94 15.65
CA CYS A 211 34.90 31.96 16.46
C CYS A 211 35.28 30.51 16.14
N ILE A 212 35.40 29.71 17.19
CA ILE A 212 35.50 28.24 17.12
C ILE A 212 34.22 27.70 17.74
N PHE A 213 33.46 26.93 16.97
CA PHE A 213 32.27 26.24 17.46
C PHE A 213 32.65 24.83 17.88
N ILE A 214 32.42 24.52 19.15
CA ILE A 214 32.59 23.18 19.71
C ILE A 214 31.17 22.67 19.97
N ASP A 215 30.81 21.57 19.33
CA ASP A 215 29.56 20.88 19.57
C ASP A 215 29.84 19.38 19.65
N GLU A 216 29.07 18.69 20.49
CA GLU A 216 29.14 17.25 20.59
C GLU A 216 28.30 16.64 19.46
N SER A 217 28.89 15.74 18.69
CA SER A 217 28.14 15.02 17.65
C SER A 217 27.17 14.06 18.32
N GLY A 218 25.90 14.44 18.40
CA GLY A 218 24.84 13.56 18.90
C GLY A 218 24.64 12.37 17.97
N PHE A 219 24.96 11.17 18.45
CA PHE A 219 24.59 9.93 17.76
C PHE A 219 23.11 9.64 18.03
N HIS A 220 22.31 9.52 16.97
CA HIS A 220 20.89 9.24 17.10
C HIS A 220 20.67 7.76 17.46
N ILE A 221 20.60 7.44 18.76
CA ILE A 221 20.37 6.07 19.25
C ILE A 221 18.96 5.54 18.96
N ASN A 222 18.01 6.43 18.67
CA ASN A 222 16.63 6.04 18.46
C ASN A 222 16.47 5.42 17.06
N MET A 223 16.29 4.10 16.99
CA MET A 223 16.03 3.35 15.75
C MET A 223 14.60 3.56 15.27
N ARG A 224 14.20 4.81 15.04
CA ARG A 224 12.88 5.13 14.47
C ARG A 224 12.80 4.63 13.02
N LYS A 225 11.58 4.34 12.56
CA LYS A 225 11.36 3.95 11.17
C LYS A 225 11.76 5.11 10.25
N LYS A 226 12.30 4.79 9.07
CA LYS A 226 12.73 5.80 8.08
C LYS A 226 11.57 6.47 7.34
N TYR A 227 10.36 5.99 7.56
CA TYR A 227 9.17 6.39 6.83
C TYR A 227 8.00 6.57 7.80
N ALA A 228 7.11 7.48 7.44
CA ALA A 228 5.89 7.80 8.15
C ALA A 228 4.76 8.05 7.15
N TRP A 229 3.51 7.88 7.59
CA TRP A 229 2.32 8.24 6.86
C TRP A 229 2.06 9.75 6.96
N SER A 230 1.48 10.30 5.91
CA SER A 230 1.03 11.69 5.84
C SER A 230 -0.02 11.78 4.74
N ARG A 231 -0.88 12.81 4.80
CA ARG A 231 -1.83 13.07 3.72
C ARG A 231 -1.09 13.24 2.38
N LYS A 232 -1.74 12.84 1.30
CA LYS A 232 -1.24 13.12 -0.06
C LYS A 232 -1.01 14.62 -0.19
N SER A 233 0.10 15.00 -0.80
CA SER A 233 0.63 16.39 -0.90
C SER A 233 1.23 17.04 0.36
N GLU A 234 1.00 16.52 1.57
CA GLU A 234 1.58 17.11 2.79
C GLU A 234 2.97 16.56 3.16
N ARG A 235 3.72 17.22 4.05
CA ARG A 235 4.98 16.67 4.56
C ARG A 235 4.68 15.81 5.78
N ALA A 236 5.35 14.66 5.90
CA ALA A 236 5.36 13.93 7.15
C ALA A 236 6.28 14.65 8.15
N VAL A 237 5.73 15.13 9.25
CA VAL A 237 6.47 15.79 10.33
C VAL A 237 6.41 14.88 11.55
N LEU A 238 7.56 14.68 12.19
CA LEU A 238 7.67 13.96 13.44
C LEU A 238 8.36 14.85 14.46
N SER A 239 7.88 14.77 15.68
CA SER A 239 8.36 15.53 16.80
C SER A 239 9.24 14.71 17.77
#